data_AF-A0A7C8I8V6-F1
#
_entry.id   AF-A0A7C8I8V6-F1
#
_cell.length_a   1.000
_cell.length_b   1.000
_cell.length_c   1.000
_cell.angle_alpha   90.00
_cell.angle_beta   90.00
_cell.angle_gamma   90.00
#
_symmetry.space_group_name_H-M   'P 1'
#
loop_
_entity.id
_entity.type
_entity.pdbx_description
1 polymer ?
#
loop_
_entity_poly.entity_id
_entity_poly.type
_entity_poly.pdbx_seq_one_letter_code
_entity_poly.pdbx_strand_id
1 'polypeptide(L)'
;MASRKTIDPRYLRILPKYLKLTPETKALAKPPTVLNASMNDYVAHFLEALAGPPLTCFVFPFDAGVKAALRQEQQQQTAAPAVKGESLGTYYYRKRTLEALQHIGLNIHGGMQKIHGLREVIRKTRKRGFSMSSVVVVDAEKARKYVDLGVRLDATTLLHDEATSLEQAVRNYAVILELMAPGDDNNGISDGDHETTVKKPGGETHDDFMWEQGCETFRRATKLRYRQVIEDVVLEEKVC
;
A
#
# COMPACT_ATOMS: atom_id res chain seq x y z
N MET A 1 -20.45 -21.27 -6.53
CA MET A 1 -20.60 -20.14 -7.47
C MET A 1 -20.43 -18.85 -6.67
N ALA A 2 -19.27 -18.21 -6.72
CA ALA A 2 -18.97 -17.01 -5.94
C ALA A 2 -19.51 -15.77 -6.67
N SER A 3 -20.52 -15.12 -6.10
CA SER A 3 -21.06 -13.87 -6.63
C SER A 3 -20.02 -12.76 -6.52
N ARG A 4 -19.79 -12.07 -7.65
CA ARG A 4 -19.20 -10.73 -7.67
C ARG A 4 -19.95 -9.82 -6.70
N LYS A 5 -19.24 -9.23 -5.73
CA LYS A 5 -19.43 -7.89 -5.13
C LYS A 5 -19.13 -7.92 -3.63
N THR A 6 -17.90 -7.59 -3.30
CA THR A 6 -17.61 -6.53 -2.32
C THR A 6 -16.15 -6.18 -2.52
N ILE A 7 -15.89 -5.31 -3.50
CA ILE A 7 -14.80 -4.35 -3.30
C ILE A 7 -15.19 -3.65 -2.01
N ASP A 8 -14.39 -3.82 -0.95
CA ASP A 8 -14.77 -3.41 0.40
C ASP A 8 -15.21 -1.92 0.35
N PRO A 9 -16.36 -1.53 0.92
CA PRO A 9 -16.85 -0.15 0.87
C PRO A 9 -15.83 0.91 1.34
N ARG A 10 -14.79 0.50 2.08
CA ARG A 10 -13.66 1.35 2.49
C ARG A 10 -12.64 1.61 1.36
N TYR A 11 -12.75 0.89 0.23
CA TYR A 11 -12.02 1.07 -1.04
C TYR A 11 -12.57 2.19 -1.93
N LEU A 12 -13.29 3.15 -1.37
CA LEU A 12 -13.48 4.46 -2.00
C LEU A 12 -12.17 5.26 -2.05
N ARG A 13 -11.05 4.60 -2.32
CA ARG A 13 -9.72 5.17 -2.41
C ARG A 13 -8.94 4.53 -3.54
N ILE A 14 -8.35 5.36 -4.38
CA ILE A 14 -7.25 4.94 -5.22
C ILE A 14 -5.98 5.14 -4.43
N LEU A 15 -5.53 4.04 -3.80
CA LEU A 15 -4.25 4.01 -3.11
C LEU A 15 -3.11 4.16 -4.13
N PRO A 16 -2.02 4.85 -3.77
CA PRO A 16 -0.80 4.89 -4.57
C PRO A 16 -0.33 3.47 -4.90
N LYS A 17 0.43 3.29 -5.98
CA LYS A 17 0.93 1.96 -6.37
C LYS A 17 1.84 1.34 -5.30
N TYR A 18 2.64 2.18 -4.65
CA TYR A 18 3.57 1.81 -3.60
C TYR A 18 3.33 2.62 -2.33
N LEU A 19 3.64 2.02 -1.17
CA LEU A 19 3.57 2.68 0.12
C LEU A 19 4.48 3.90 0.13
N LYS A 20 3.90 5.07 0.38
CA LYS A 20 4.61 6.33 0.46
C LYS A 20 4.30 6.98 1.79
N LEU A 21 5.36 7.30 2.55
CA LEU A 21 5.22 7.99 3.82
C LEU A 21 5.02 9.49 3.62
N THR A 22 4.33 10.12 4.56
CA THR A 22 4.25 11.59 4.63
C THR A 22 5.64 12.20 4.95
N PRO A 23 5.91 13.46 4.57
CA PRO A 23 7.16 14.13 4.91
C PRO A 23 7.47 14.11 6.42
N GLU A 24 6.44 14.30 7.25
CA GLU A 24 6.54 14.29 8.70
C GLU A 24 6.98 12.92 9.21
N THR A 25 6.39 11.85 8.68
CA THR A 25 6.74 10.48 9.08
C THR A 25 8.15 10.09 8.63
N LYS A 26 8.57 10.52 7.43
CA LYS A 26 9.96 10.34 6.97
C LYS A 26 10.96 11.06 7.87
N ALA A 27 10.63 12.26 8.35
CA ALA A 27 11.50 13.03 9.24
C ALA A 27 11.67 12.35 10.62
N LEU A 28 10.65 11.61 11.07
CA LEU A 28 10.68 10.81 12.30
C LEU A 28 11.41 9.47 12.13
N ALA A 29 11.49 8.94 10.91
CA ALA A 29 12.11 7.64 10.60
C ALA A 29 13.66 7.66 10.64
N LYS A 30 14.25 8.31 11.65
CA LYS A 30 15.70 8.30 11.89
C LYS A 30 16.16 6.91 12.33
N PRO A 31 17.40 6.49 11.98
CA PRO A 31 17.95 5.20 12.41
C PRO A 31 17.93 5.15 13.96
N PRO A 32 17.24 4.17 14.54
CA PRO A 32 16.92 4.22 15.94
C PRO A 32 18.09 3.74 16.79
N THR A 33 18.51 4.55 17.74
CA THR A 33 18.93 4.04 19.04
C THR A 33 17.66 3.53 19.75
N VAL A 34 17.19 2.34 19.37
CA VAL A 34 15.85 1.74 19.67
C VAL A 34 15.52 1.63 21.17
N LEU A 35 16.46 1.92 22.07
CA LEU A 35 16.28 1.66 23.49
C LEU A 35 15.35 2.66 24.21
N ASN A 36 15.18 3.90 23.69
CA ASN A 36 14.40 4.97 24.35
C ASN A 36 13.49 5.78 23.39
N ALA A 37 13.13 5.22 22.23
CA ALA A 37 12.35 5.94 21.23
C ALA A 37 10.86 6.03 21.59
N SER A 38 10.18 7.12 21.19
CA SER A 38 8.73 7.21 21.36
C SER A 38 8.00 6.20 20.47
N MET A 39 6.74 5.87 20.78
CA MET A 39 5.94 4.96 19.93
C MET A 39 5.83 5.47 18.49
N ASN A 40 5.80 6.79 18.27
CA ASN A 40 5.73 7.36 16.93
C ASN A 40 7.03 7.16 16.15
N ASP A 41 8.19 7.32 16.79
CA ASP A 41 9.50 7.07 16.16
C ASP A 41 9.66 5.58 15.80
N TYR A 42 9.19 4.73 16.71
CA TYR A 42 9.16 3.29 16.51
C TYR A 42 8.30 2.91 15.30
N VAL A 43 7.07 3.42 15.21
CA VAL A 43 6.17 3.17 14.08
C VAL A 43 6.76 3.72 12.78
N ALA A 44 7.26 4.96 12.78
CA ALA A 44 7.87 5.58 11.60
C ALA A 44 9.05 4.76 11.06
N HIS A 45 9.89 4.24 11.95
CA HIS A 45 11.02 3.39 11.59
C HIS A 45 10.61 2.13 10.81
N PHE A 46 9.61 1.39 11.29
CA PHE A 46 9.18 0.17 10.61
C PHE A 46 8.44 0.46 9.30
N LEU A 47 7.68 1.56 9.24
CA LEU A 47 7.04 2.01 8.00
C LEU A 47 8.07 2.40 6.93
N GLU A 48 9.16 3.07 7.30
CA GLU A 48 10.21 3.47 6.35
C GLU A 48 10.92 2.25 5.76
N ALA A 49 11.07 1.18 6.52
CA ALA A 49 11.70 -0.04 6.01
C ALA A 49 10.82 -0.87 5.06
N LEU A 50 9.53 -0.54 4.98
CA LEU A 50 8.63 -1.01 3.92
C LEU A 50 8.67 -0.12 2.69
N ALA A 51 8.74 1.20 2.89
CA ALA A 51 8.74 2.18 1.81
C ALA A 51 10.10 2.29 1.10
N GLY A 52 11.20 2.12 1.84
CA GLY A 52 12.58 2.28 1.38
C GLY A 52 13.34 0.97 1.15
N PRO A 53 14.61 1.06 0.71
CA PRO A 53 15.48 -0.10 0.55
C PRO A 53 15.68 -0.83 1.89
N PRO A 54 15.94 -2.14 1.88
CA PRO A 54 16.07 -2.91 3.10
C PRO A 54 17.21 -2.34 3.96
N LEU A 55 16.87 -1.88 5.16
CA LEU A 55 17.84 -1.41 6.13
C LEU A 55 18.83 -2.54 6.41
N THR A 56 20.10 -2.28 6.11
CA THR A 56 21.22 -3.17 6.35
C THR A 56 21.63 -3.06 7.81
N CYS A 57 21.46 -4.16 8.54
CA CYS A 57 21.96 -4.39 9.89
C CYS A 57 21.19 -3.71 11.02
N PHE A 58 20.70 -4.54 11.95
CA PHE A 58 20.24 -4.10 13.26
C PHE A 58 20.89 -4.97 14.33
N VAL A 59 21.47 -4.32 15.32
CA VAL A 59 21.86 -4.94 16.59
C VAL A 59 20.66 -4.79 17.51
N PHE A 60 19.96 -5.89 17.75
CA PHE A 60 18.86 -5.90 18.71
C PHE A 60 19.39 -6.35 20.07
N PRO A 61 19.29 -5.50 21.11
CA PRO A 61 19.53 -5.91 22.49
C PRO A 61 18.28 -6.67 22.98
N PHE A 62 18.04 -7.86 22.43
CA PHE A 62 17.03 -8.74 23.02
C PHE A 62 17.60 -9.34 24.30
N ASP A 63 16.90 -9.16 25.42
CA ASP A 63 17.12 -10.01 26.57
C ASP A 63 16.79 -11.48 26.25
N ALA A 64 17.21 -12.41 27.11
CA ALA A 64 17.01 -13.84 26.88
C ALA A 64 15.52 -14.23 26.84
N GLY A 65 14.65 -13.53 27.57
CA GLY A 65 13.21 -13.80 27.61
C GLY A 65 12.51 -13.42 26.31
N VAL A 66 12.80 -12.24 25.76
CA VAL A 66 12.28 -11.78 24.47
C VAL A 66 12.73 -12.70 23.34
N LYS A 67 14.00 -13.16 23.36
CA LYS A 67 14.48 -14.15 22.38
C LYS A 67 13.72 -15.47 22.47
N ALA A 68 13.45 -15.97 23.68
CA ALA A 68 12.73 -17.23 23.88
C ALA A 68 11.28 -17.13 23.39
N ALA A 69 10.57 -16.05 23.75
CA ALA A 69 9.20 -15.81 23.31
C ALA A 69 9.09 -15.71 21.77
N LEU A 70 9.98 -14.93 21.14
CA LEU A 70 9.98 -14.80 19.68
C LEU A 70 10.29 -16.12 18.97
N ARG A 71 11.18 -16.96 19.52
CA ARG A 71 11.47 -18.28 18.95
C ARG A 71 10.26 -19.21 19.06
N GLN A 72 9.58 -19.22 20.19
CA GLN A 72 8.37 -20.02 20.38
C GLN A 72 7.28 -19.61 19.39
N GLU A 73 7.08 -18.29 19.21
CA GLU A 73 6.11 -17.76 18.26
C GLU A 73 6.51 -18.08 16.81
N GLN A 74 7.79 -17.92 16.45
CA GLN A 74 8.30 -18.31 15.13
C GLN A 74 8.06 -19.80 14.88
N GLN A 75 8.32 -20.67 15.87
CA GLN A 75 8.08 -22.11 15.76
C GLN A 75 6.59 -22.43 15.53
N GLN A 76 5.68 -21.75 16.22
CA GLN A 76 4.24 -21.88 15.99
C GLN A 76 3.84 -21.48 14.56
N GLN A 77 4.54 -20.52 13.95
CA GLN A 77 4.29 -20.06 12.59
C GLN A 77 5.06 -20.83 11.49
N THR A 78 6.12 -21.60 11.83
CA THR A 78 6.91 -22.40 10.87
C THR A 78 6.18 -23.56 10.19
N ALA A 79 4.94 -23.86 10.57
CA ALA A 79 4.06 -24.71 9.77
C ALA A 79 3.81 -24.12 8.37
N ALA A 80 3.98 -22.80 8.20
CA ALA A 80 3.92 -22.13 6.91
C ALA A 80 5.27 -22.20 6.16
N PRO A 81 5.30 -22.62 4.87
CA PRO A 81 6.55 -22.72 4.08
C PRO A 81 7.36 -21.42 4.01
N ALA A 82 6.69 -20.26 4.09
CA ALA A 82 7.28 -18.95 3.94
C ALA A 82 8.17 -18.49 5.13
N VAL A 83 8.07 -19.16 6.29
CA VAL A 83 8.79 -18.81 7.54
C VAL A 83 9.99 -19.73 7.79
N LYS A 84 10.07 -20.86 7.06
CA LYS A 84 11.09 -21.89 7.27
C LYS A 84 12.48 -21.40 6.85
N GLY A 85 13.43 -21.40 7.78
CA GLY A 85 14.83 -21.00 7.53
C GLY A 85 15.12 -19.50 7.72
N GLU A 86 14.16 -18.73 8.23
CA GLU A 86 14.34 -17.31 8.50
C GLU A 86 15.07 -17.06 9.83
N SER A 87 15.96 -16.05 9.86
CA SER A 87 16.62 -15.64 11.10
C SER A 87 15.63 -14.97 12.06
N LEU A 88 15.85 -15.13 13.36
CA LEU A 88 14.99 -14.52 14.40
C LEU A 88 14.87 -13.00 14.26
N GLY A 89 15.95 -12.33 13.84
CA GLY A 89 15.96 -10.89 13.61
C GLY A 89 15.07 -10.47 12.44
N THR A 90 15.09 -11.24 11.34
CA THR A 90 14.22 -10.95 10.19
C THR A 90 12.75 -11.21 10.54
N TYR A 91 12.46 -12.31 11.25
CA TYR A 91 11.12 -12.61 11.75
C TYR A 91 10.58 -11.48 12.63
N TYR A 92 11.38 -11.06 13.63
CA TYR A 92 11.05 -9.93 14.50
C TYR A 92 10.73 -8.68 13.69
N TYR A 93 11.59 -8.33 12.74
CA TYR A 93 11.42 -7.14 11.92
C TYR A 93 10.09 -7.16 11.15
N ARG A 94 9.77 -8.28 10.51
CA ARG A 94 8.52 -8.45 9.75
C ARG A 94 7.30 -8.36 10.65
N LYS A 95 7.35 -8.97 11.84
CA LYS A 95 6.27 -8.90 12.83
C LYS A 95 6.02 -7.46 13.28
N ARG A 96 7.08 -6.75 13.69
CA ARG A 96 6.96 -5.34 14.13
C ARG A 96 6.48 -4.42 13.03
N THR A 97 6.82 -4.73 11.79
CA THR A 97 6.32 -4.03 10.61
C THR A 97 4.82 -4.22 10.42
N LEU A 98 4.31 -5.44 10.58
CA LEU A 98 2.87 -5.69 10.56
C LEU A 98 2.15 -4.94 11.69
N GLU A 99 2.69 -5.01 12.91
CA GLU A 99 2.14 -4.32 14.07
C GLU A 99 2.13 -2.80 13.88
N ALA A 100 3.16 -2.22 13.25
CA ALA A 100 3.21 -0.80 12.94
C ALA A 100 2.14 -0.39 11.92
N LEU A 101 1.91 -1.19 10.87
CA LEU A 101 0.80 -0.96 9.94
C LEU A 101 -0.56 -1.03 10.65
N GLN A 102 -0.78 -2.08 11.45
CA GLN A 102 -2.01 -2.25 12.23
C GLN A 102 -2.22 -1.10 13.21
N HIS A 103 -1.15 -0.63 13.83
CA HIS A 103 -1.19 0.52 14.72
C HIS A 103 -1.69 1.75 13.99
N ILE A 104 -1.27 2.03 12.75
CA ILE A 104 -1.72 3.21 12.02
C ILE A 104 -3.07 3.04 11.31
N GLY A 105 -3.75 1.90 11.46
CA GLY A 105 -5.04 1.67 10.81
C GLY A 105 -4.93 1.02 9.42
N LEU A 106 -3.80 0.41 9.09
CA LEU A 106 -3.60 -0.40 7.89
C LEU A 106 -3.46 -1.86 8.24
N ASN A 107 -3.87 -2.75 7.34
CA ASN A 107 -3.63 -4.17 7.48
C ASN A 107 -3.16 -4.75 6.14
N ILE A 108 -2.67 -5.98 6.15
CA ILE A 108 -2.20 -6.65 4.94
C ILE A 108 -3.11 -7.84 4.66
N HIS A 109 -3.65 -7.91 3.44
CA HIS A 109 -4.34 -9.08 2.94
C HIS A 109 -3.36 -10.26 2.85
N GLY A 110 -3.67 -11.39 3.48
CA GLY A 110 -2.75 -12.51 3.64
C GLY A 110 -1.76 -12.38 4.82
N GLY A 111 -1.82 -11.29 5.58
CA GLY A 111 -1.11 -11.12 6.86
C GLY A 111 0.41 -11.27 6.77
N MET A 112 1.00 -11.95 7.77
CA MET A 112 2.46 -12.17 7.85
C MET A 112 3.02 -12.89 6.62
N GLN A 113 2.32 -13.91 6.11
CA GLN A 113 2.78 -14.68 4.94
C GLN A 113 3.04 -13.78 3.72
N LYS A 114 2.20 -12.75 3.54
CA LYS A 114 2.36 -11.78 2.46
C LYS A 114 3.59 -10.88 2.67
N ILE A 115 3.89 -10.44 3.89
CA ILE A 115 5.14 -9.72 4.20
C ILE A 115 6.37 -10.59 3.88
N HIS A 116 6.32 -11.89 4.18
CA HIS A 116 7.41 -12.81 3.87
C HIS A 116 7.68 -12.88 2.36
N GLY A 117 6.62 -13.00 1.55
CA GLY A 117 6.72 -13.04 0.08
C GLY A 117 7.15 -11.72 -0.56
N LEU A 118 6.65 -10.58 -0.07
CA LEU A 118 6.86 -9.27 -0.69
C LEU A 118 8.32 -8.80 -0.67
N ARG A 119 9.09 -9.11 0.37
CA ARG A 119 10.50 -8.71 0.42
C ARG A 119 11.39 -9.50 -0.55
N GLU A 120 11.08 -10.77 -0.83
CA GLU A 120 11.77 -11.52 -1.88
C GLU A 120 11.50 -10.90 -3.26
N VAL A 121 10.27 -10.41 -3.49
CA VAL A 121 9.93 -9.69 -4.71
C VAL A 121 10.67 -8.35 -4.79
N ILE A 122 10.70 -7.55 -3.71
CA ILE A 122 11.46 -6.28 -3.67
C ILE A 122 12.95 -6.51 -3.94
N ARG A 123 13.55 -7.52 -3.31
CA ARG A 123 14.96 -7.89 -3.51
C ARG A 123 15.26 -8.31 -4.95
N LYS A 124 14.39 -9.12 -5.56
CA LYS A 124 14.57 -9.64 -6.93
C LYS A 124 14.27 -8.62 -8.03
N THR A 125 13.26 -7.77 -7.82
CA THR A 125 12.75 -6.87 -8.87
C THR A 125 13.34 -5.46 -8.81
N ARG A 126 14.12 -5.13 -7.76
CA ARG A 126 14.59 -3.75 -7.46
C ARG A 126 13.46 -2.71 -7.45
N LYS A 127 12.20 -3.15 -7.33
CA LYS A 127 11.03 -2.26 -7.27
C LYS A 127 11.09 -1.44 -5.98
N ARG A 128 10.82 -0.15 -6.09
CA ARG A 128 11.03 0.88 -5.05
C ARG A 128 9.91 0.93 -4.00
N GLY A 129 9.54 -0.20 -3.41
CA GLY A 129 8.70 -0.20 -2.20
C GLY A 129 7.59 -1.24 -2.15
N PHE A 130 6.89 -1.24 -1.03
CA PHE A 130 5.78 -2.13 -0.71
C PHE A 130 4.53 -1.81 -1.54
N SER A 131 3.91 -2.81 -2.17
CA SER A 131 2.70 -2.62 -2.99
C SER A 131 1.48 -2.32 -2.12
N MET A 132 0.73 -1.26 -2.43
CA MET A 132 -0.52 -0.97 -1.70
C MET A 132 -1.70 -1.84 -2.14
N SER A 133 -1.57 -2.60 -3.24
CA SER A 133 -2.62 -3.56 -3.64
C SER A 133 -2.82 -4.68 -2.62
N SER A 134 -1.81 -4.96 -1.78
CA SER A 134 -1.88 -5.91 -0.67
C SER A 134 -2.42 -5.28 0.62
N VAL A 135 -2.69 -3.98 0.65
CA VAL A 135 -3.08 -3.24 1.86
C VAL A 135 -4.60 -3.13 1.95
N VAL A 136 -5.10 -3.38 3.16
CA VAL A 136 -6.49 -3.11 3.57
C VAL A 136 -6.47 -1.88 4.47
N VAL A 137 -7.29 -0.88 4.15
CA VAL A 137 -7.42 0.33 4.98
C VAL A 137 -8.50 0.10 6.04
N VAL A 138 -8.09 -0.07 7.30
CA VAL A 138 -8.98 -0.32 8.43
C VAL A 138 -9.50 1.00 9.00
N ASP A 139 -8.60 1.96 9.18
CA ASP A 139 -8.86 3.33 9.68
C ASP A 139 -8.05 4.33 8.84
N ALA A 140 -8.76 5.03 7.95
CA ALA A 140 -8.15 5.96 7.01
C ALA A 140 -7.72 7.29 7.66
N GLU A 141 -8.40 7.73 8.72
CA GLU A 141 -8.08 8.99 9.39
C GLU A 141 -6.79 8.86 10.17
N LYS A 142 -6.60 7.71 10.83
CA LYS A 142 -5.35 7.39 11.49
C LYS A 142 -4.22 7.19 10.48
N ALA A 143 -4.46 6.44 9.41
CA ALA A 143 -3.40 6.10 8.45
C ALA A 143 -2.89 7.31 7.67
N ARG A 144 -3.75 8.28 7.33
CA ARG A 144 -3.35 9.52 6.61
C ARG A 144 -2.31 10.37 7.35
N LYS A 145 -2.22 10.24 8.67
CA LYS A 145 -1.20 10.96 9.46
C LYS A 145 0.20 10.44 9.18
N TYR A 146 0.31 9.18 8.72
CA TYR A 146 1.58 8.50 8.55
C TYR A 146 1.94 8.23 7.08
N VAL A 147 0.93 7.96 6.26
CA VAL A 147 1.11 7.54 4.87
C VAL A 147 0.18 8.28 3.92
N ASP A 148 0.64 8.38 2.67
CA ASP A 148 -0.17 8.82 1.56
C ASP A 148 -1.18 7.71 1.18
N LEU A 149 -2.46 7.95 1.49
CA LEU A 149 -3.57 7.06 1.10
C LEU A 149 -4.18 7.41 -0.25
N GLY A 150 -3.53 8.28 -1.02
CA GLY A 150 -3.97 8.73 -2.33
C GLY A 150 -5.35 9.36 -2.29
N VAL A 151 -6.05 9.21 -3.40
CA VAL A 151 -7.29 9.94 -3.66
C VAL A 151 -8.49 9.21 -3.09
N ARG A 152 -9.35 9.94 -2.39
CA ARG A 152 -10.65 9.46 -1.94
C ARG A 152 -11.70 9.70 -3.03
N LEU A 153 -12.33 8.61 -3.45
CA LEU A 153 -13.45 8.58 -4.37
C LEU A 153 -14.74 8.69 -3.57
N ASP A 154 -15.12 9.89 -3.15
CA ASP A 154 -16.42 10.03 -2.51
C ASP A 154 -17.53 9.67 -3.50
N ALA A 155 -18.43 8.77 -3.07
CA ALA A 155 -19.40 8.08 -3.91
C ALA A 155 -20.50 8.98 -4.51
N THR A 156 -20.42 10.30 -4.32
CA THR A 156 -21.50 11.22 -4.69
C THR A 156 -21.14 12.40 -5.59
N THR A 157 -19.88 12.89 -5.71
CA THR A 157 -19.76 14.32 -6.11
C THR A 157 -18.62 14.76 -7.02
N LEU A 158 -17.86 13.87 -7.65
CA LEU A 158 -16.72 14.35 -8.44
C LEU A 158 -17.08 14.83 -9.86
N LEU A 159 -18.04 14.20 -10.56
CA LEU A 159 -18.35 14.59 -11.96
C LEU A 159 -19.79 14.32 -12.45
N HIS A 160 -20.67 13.69 -11.66
CA HIS A 160 -22.07 13.51 -12.07
C HIS A 160 -22.98 14.64 -11.61
N ASP A 161 -22.60 15.34 -10.53
CA ASP A 161 -23.24 16.58 -10.15
C ASP A 161 -22.48 17.71 -10.86
N GLU A 162 -23.16 18.43 -11.75
CA GLU A 162 -22.64 19.67 -12.32
C GLU A 162 -22.14 20.55 -11.17
N ALA A 163 -20.87 20.97 -11.23
CA ALA A 163 -20.31 21.80 -10.19
C ALA A 163 -21.10 23.12 -10.14
N THR A 164 -21.86 23.31 -9.06
CA THR A 164 -22.71 24.51 -8.89
C THR A 164 -21.91 25.79 -8.60
N SER A 165 -20.59 25.69 -8.46
CA SER A 165 -19.67 26.81 -8.20
C SER A 165 -18.27 26.54 -8.76
N LEU A 166 -17.54 27.62 -9.04
CA LEU A 166 -16.15 27.57 -9.53
C LEU A 166 -15.24 26.85 -8.52
N GLU A 167 -15.41 27.10 -7.23
CA GLU A 167 -14.61 26.46 -6.18
C GLU A 167 -14.85 24.95 -6.14
N GLN A 168 -16.09 24.51 -6.41
CA GLN A 168 -16.40 23.07 -6.49
C GLN A 168 -15.81 22.45 -7.74
N ALA A 169 -15.85 23.15 -8.88
CA ALA A 169 -15.23 22.70 -10.12
C ALA A 169 -13.71 22.55 -9.94
N VAL A 170 -13.02 23.55 -9.39
CA VAL A 170 -11.57 23.52 -9.13
C VAL A 170 -11.21 22.36 -8.20
N ARG A 171 -11.98 22.12 -7.13
CA ARG A 171 -11.77 20.97 -6.25
C ARG A 171 -11.94 19.64 -6.98
N ASN A 172 -12.98 19.50 -7.79
CA ASN A 172 -13.24 18.29 -8.55
C ASN A 172 -12.12 18.02 -9.57
N TYR A 173 -11.69 19.04 -10.31
CA TYR A 173 -10.58 18.94 -11.25
C TYR A 173 -9.25 18.64 -10.56
N ALA A 174 -8.96 19.23 -9.40
CA ALA A 174 -7.74 18.92 -8.64
C ALA A 174 -7.66 17.43 -8.27
N VAL A 175 -8.77 16.84 -7.83
CA VAL A 175 -8.84 15.41 -7.50
C VAL A 175 -8.62 14.53 -8.73
N ILE A 176 -9.21 14.89 -9.87
CA ILE A 176 -9.01 14.13 -11.11
C ILE A 176 -7.58 14.28 -11.63
N LEU A 177 -7.03 15.49 -11.54
CA LEU A 177 -5.63 15.74 -11.85
C LEU A 177 -4.71 14.93 -10.94
N GLU A 178 -5.01 14.74 -9.66
CA GLU A 178 -4.24 13.83 -8.79
C GLU A 178 -4.37 12.35 -9.21
N LEU A 179 -5.55 11.92 -9.69
CA LEU A 179 -5.78 10.57 -10.21
C LEU A 179 -5.04 10.29 -11.51
N MET A 180 -5.01 11.30 -12.39
CA MET A 180 -4.36 11.24 -13.70
C MET A 180 -2.91 11.69 -13.68
N ALA A 181 -2.48 12.38 -12.61
CA ALA A 181 -1.12 12.83 -12.44
C ALA A 181 -0.24 11.60 -12.68
N PRO A 182 0.82 11.73 -13.50
CA PRO A 182 1.79 10.68 -13.70
C PRO A 182 2.54 10.50 -12.38
N GLY A 183 1.90 9.84 -11.42
CA GLY A 183 2.49 9.46 -10.15
C GLY A 183 3.53 8.40 -10.44
N ASP A 184 4.76 8.82 -10.66
CA ASP A 184 5.94 7.97 -10.85
C ASP A 184 5.81 6.89 -11.95
N ASP A 185 4.95 7.12 -12.96
CA ASP A 185 4.95 6.38 -14.23
C ASP A 185 6.02 6.91 -15.21
N ASN A 186 6.99 7.69 -14.71
CA ASN A 186 8.19 8.17 -15.42
C ASN A 186 9.20 7.03 -15.71
N ASN A 187 8.70 5.96 -16.33
CA ASN A 187 9.48 5.03 -17.13
C ASN A 187 8.58 4.38 -18.18
N GLY A 188 7.97 5.21 -19.04
CA GLY A 188 7.66 4.84 -20.42
C GLY A 188 6.85 3.56 -20.65
N ILE A 189 5.95 3.17 -19.74
CA ILE A 189 4.94 2.18 -20.06
C ILE A 189 3.76 2.96 -20.60
N SER A 190 3.72 3.06 -21.92
CA SER A 190 2.52 3.36 -22.68
C SER A 190 1.36 2.54 -22.10
N ASP A 191 0.19 3.17 -21.91
CA ASP A 191 -1.08 2.47 -21.67
C ASP A 191 -1.41 1.46 -22.81
N GLY A 192 -0.66 1.49 -23.91
CA GLY A 192 -0.67 0.46 -24.95
C GLY A 192 0.09 -0.79 -24.53
N ASP A 193 -0.62 -1.91 -24.53
CA ASP A 193 -0.09 -3.28 -24.53
C ASP A 193 0.61 -3.77 -23.28
N HIS A 194 -0.06 -3.81 -22.13
CA HIS A 194 0.25 -4.82 -21.10
C HIS A 194 -1.04 -5.43 -20.56
N GLU A 195 -1.55 -6.41 -21.32
CA GLU A 195 -2.15 -7.62 -20.77
C GLU A 195 -1.09 -8.29 -19.87
N THR A 196 -0.83 -7.67 -18.72
CA THR A 196 0.08 -8.18 -17.71
C THR A 196 -0.66 -9.33 -17.06
N THR A 197 -0.53 -10.50 -17.67
CA THR A 197 -0.71 -11.79 -17.02
C THR A 197 0.17 -11.74 -15.78
N VAL A 198 -0.40 -11.33 -14.65
CA VAL A 198 0.25 -11.40 -13.35
C VAL A 198 0.49 -12.90 -13.15
N LYS A 199 1.70 -13.37 -13.43
CA LYS A 199 2.03 -14.77 -13.19
C LYS A 199 2.04 -14.96 -11.69
N LYS A 200 1.23 -15.92 -11.20
CA LYS A 200 1.17 -16.29 -9.78
C LYS A 200 2.59 -16.45 -9.23
N PRO A 201 3.05 -15.58 -8.32
CA PRO A 201 4.32 -15.79 -7.65
C PRO A 201 4.24 -17.12 -6.89
N GLY A 202 5.30 -17.94 -6.99
CA GLY A 202 5.37 -19.19 -6.24
C GLY A 202 5.20 -18.91 -4.74
N GLY A 203 4.15 -19.47 -4.14
CA GLY A 203 3.86 -19.34 -2.70
C GLY A 203 2.67 -18.44 -2.33
N GLU A 204 2.04 -17.73 -3.28
CA GLU A 204 0.82 -16.96 -2.99
C GLU A 204 -0.43 -17.83 -3.07
N THR A 205 -1.42 -17.57 -2.20
CA THR A 205 -2.73 -18.22 -2.31
C THR A 205 -3.46 -17.71 -3.56
N HIS A 206 -4.38 -18.50 -4.11
CA HIS A 206 -5.19 -18.04 -5.24
C HIS A 206 -6.04 -16.82 -4.85
N ASP A 207 -6.52 -16.78 -3.61
CA ASP A 207 -7.38 -15.71 -3.11
C ASP A 207 -6.60 -14.39 -2.97
N ASP A 208 -5.38 -14.41 -2.43
CA ASP A 208 -4.52 -13.23 -2.36
C ASP A 208 -4.24 -12.64 -3.74
N PHE A 209 -3.98 -13.51 -4.72
CA PHE A 209 -3.74 -13.11 -6.09
C PHE A 209 -4.97 -12.45 -6.73
N MET A 210 -6.14 -13.08 -6.58
CA MET A 210 -7.40 -12.55 -7.13
C MET A 210 -7.78 -11.22 -6.49
N TRP A 211 -7.51 -11.05 -5.20
CA TRP A 211 -7.69 -9.78 -4.49
C TRP A 211 -6.85 -8.65 -5.09
N GLU A 212 -5.54 -8.88 -5.24
CA GLU A 212 -4.64 -7.86 -5.78
C GLU A 212 -4.96 -7.51 -7.22
N GLN A 213 -5.30 -8.52 -8.02
CA GLN A 213 -5.76 -8.32 -9.39
C GLN A 213 -7.04 -7.48 -9.40
N GLY A 214 -8.00 -7.78 -8.51
CA GLY A 214 -9.22 -6.99 -8.35
C GLY A 214 -8.95 -5.52 -8.01
N CYS A 215 -8.02 -5.26 -7.08
CA CYS A 215 -7.61 -3.90 -6.71
C CYS A 215 -6.97 -3.14 -7.89
N GLU A 216 -6.11 -3.81 -8.65
CA GLU A 216 -5.45 -3.23 -9.83
C GLU A 216 -6.45 -2.96 -10.96
N THR A 217 -7.35 -3.91 -11.24
CA THR A 217 -8.43 -3.72 -12.21
C THR A 217 -9.32 -2.54 -11.83
N PHE A 218 -9.71 -2.42 -10.56
CA PHE A 218 -10.49 -1.28 -10.07
C PHE A 218 -9.76 0.06 -10.26
N ARG A 219 -8.46 0.12 -9.93
CA ARG A 219 -7.62 1.30 -10.13
C ARG A 219 -7.62 1.74 -11.59
N ARG A 220 -7.35 0.81 -12.52
CA ARG A 220 -7.29 1.10 -13.97
C ARG A 220 -8.65 1.52 -14.53
N ALA A 221 -9.69 0.77 -14.23
CA ALA A 221 -11.05 1.07 -14.71
C ALA A 221 -11.51 2.45 -14.24
N THR A 222 -11.19 2.82 -13.00
CA THR A 222 -11.54 4.12 -12.45
C THR A 222 -10.76 5.25 -13.11
N LYS A 223 -9.44 5.09 -13.32
CA LYS A 223 -8.63 6.07 -14.07
C LYS A 223 -9.18 6.29 -15.49
N LEU A 224 -9.49 5.21 -16.21
CA LEU A 224 -10.04 5.29 -17.56
C LEU A 224 -11.38 6.03 -17.58
N ARG A 225 -12.28 5.71 -16.63
CA ARG A 225 -13.57 6.40 -16.50
C ARG A 225 -13.39 7.90 -16.30
N TYR A 226 -12.53 8.33 -15.37
CA TYR A 226 -12.32 9.76 -15.11
C TYR A 226 -11.64 10.49 -16.28
N ARG A 227 -10.76 9.80 -17.01
CA ARG A 227 -10.15 10.32 -18.24
C ARG A 227 -11.22 10.64 -19.30
N GLN A 228 -12.11 9.69 -19.57
CA GLN A 228 -13.20 9.86 -20.52
C GLN A 228 -14.07 11.06 -20.17
N VAL A 229 -14.43 11.22 -18.89
CA VAL A 229 -15.26 12.36 -18.48
C VAL A 229 -14.55 13.70 -18.69
N ILE A 230 -13.23 13.80 -18.45
CA ILE A 230 -12.51 15.04 -18.78
C ILE A 230 -12.51 15.29 -20.29
N GLU A 231 -12.24 14.24 -21.08
CA GLU A 231 -12.22 14.35 -22.54
C GLU A 231 -13.57 14.86 -23.07
N ASP A 232 -14.68 14.35 -22.55
CA ASP A 232 -16.04 14.78 -22.91
C ASP A 232 -16.27 16.26 -22.55
N VAL A 233 -15.94 16.69 -21.33
CA VAL A 233 -16.13 18.08 -20.90
C VAL A 233 -15.29 19.06 -21.75
N VAL A 234 -14.03 18.71 -22.03
CA VAL A 234 -13.15 19.55 -22.86
C VAL A 234 -13.64 19.64 -24.32
N LEU A 235 -14.27 18.58 -24.83
CA LEU A 235 -14.83 18.59 -26.18
C LEU A 235 -16.13 19.41 -26.26
N GLU A 236 -16.99 19.33 -25.25
CA GLU A 236 -18.21 20.15 -25.17
C GLU A 236 -17.90 21.65 -25.09
N GLU A 237 -16.90 22.06 -24.29
CA GLU A 237 -16.48 23.46 -24.17
C GLU A 237 -15.87 24.04 -25.47
N LYS A 238 -15.28 23.22 -26.34
CA LYS A 238 -14.69 23.66 -27.61
C LYS A 238 -15.69 23.87 -28.73
N VAL A 239 -16.89 23.28 -28.60
CA VAL A 239 -17.95 23.33 -29.61
C VAL A 239 -18.90 24.53 -29.37
N CYS A 240 -18.83 25.15 -28.19
CA CYS A 240 -19.52 26.41 -27.85
C CYS A 240 -18.64 27.63 -28.10
#